data_AF-A0A4S3PTF0-F1
#
_entry.id   AF-A0A4S3PTF0-F1
#
_cell.length_a   1.000
_cell.length_b   1.000
_cell.length_c   1.000
_cell.angle_alpha   90.00
_cell.angle_beta   90.00
_cell.angle_gamma   90.00
#
_symmetry.space_group_name_H-M   'P 1'
#
loop_
_entity.id
_entity.type
_entity.pdbx_description
1 polymer ?
#
loop_
_entity_poly.entity_id
_entity_poly.type
_entity_poly.pdbx_seq_one_letter_code
_entity_poly.pdbx_strand_id
1 'polypeptide(L)'
;MKMGKKDVIEEKLLRFAAPNLYQKMVDVFSSYNIHSYDIHATVVKQEKGYDLTLRFSQSFSQSVTTFVSFEQAKDPDEEFISFLKETAEKCKNQLISDYYKMIKL
;
A
#
# COMPACT_ATOMS: atom_id res chain seq x y z
N MET A 1 -26.98 22.58 19.48
CA MET A 1 -25.66 21.93 19.29
C MET A 1 -25.55 21.53 17.84
N LYS A 2 -24.66 22.17 17.06
CA LYS A 2 -24.43 21.80 15.65
C LYS A 2 -23.52 20.56 15.66
N MET A 3 -24.08 19.39 15.34
CA MET A 3 -23.30 18.19 15.09
C MET A 3 -22.46 18.49 13.84
N GLY A 4 -21.15 18.73 14.02
CA GLY A 4 -20.23 18.91 12.90
C GLY A 4 -20.31 17.67 12.01
N LYS A 5 -20.49 17.87 10.70
CA LYS A 5 -20.30 16.81 9.72
C LYS A 5 -18.88 16.28 9.93
N LYS A 6 -18.74 15.05 10.46
CA LYS A 6 -17.51 14.29 10.30
C LYS A 6 -17.41 14.07 8.80
N ASP A 7 -16.54 14.83 8.13
CA ASP A 7 -16.17 14.51 6.75
C ASP A 7 -15.79 13.03 6.74
N VAL A 8 -16.57 12.25 5.99
CA VAL A 8 -16.32 10.82 5.84
C VAL A 8 -15.00 10.73 5.09
N ILE A 9 -13.96 10.32 5.81
CA ILE A 9 -12.64 10.07 5.25
C ILE A 9 -12.78 8.89 4.29
N GLU A 10 -12.94 9.18 3.01
CA GLU A 10 -13.22 8.19 1.97
C GLU A 10 -11.92 7.50 1.54
N GLU A 11 -11.79 6.22 1.90
CA GLU A 11 -10.72 5.36 1.42
C GLU A 11 -10.92 5.03 -0.07
N LYS A 12 -9.87 5.19 -0.88
CA LYS A 12 -9.90 4.95 -2.33
C LYS A 12 -8.78 4.02 -2.76
N LEU A 13 -9.00 3.27 -3.83
CA LEU A 13 -7.93 2.45 -4.42
C LEU A 13 -6.79 3.36 -4.93
N LEU A 14 -5.56 2.98 -4.60
CA LEU A 14 -4.36 3.74 -4.97
C LEU A 14 -4.29 3.98 -6.47
N ARG A 15 -4.62 2.97 -7.28
CA ARG A 15 -4.60 3.03 -8.75
C ARG A 15 -5.46 4.16 -9.34
N PHE A 16 -6.54 4.54 -8.66
CA PHE A 16 -7.43 5.61 -9.12
C PHE A 16 -7.09 6.96 -8.50
N ALA A 17 -6.66 6.97 -7.23
CA ALA A 17 -6.43 8.21 -6.49
C ALA A 17 -5.03 8.80 -6.68
N ALA A 18 -4.01 7.96 -6.91
CA ALA A 18 -2.61 8.36 -7.15
C ALA A 18 -1.91 7.34 -8.08
N PRO A 19 -2.16 7.38 -9.40
CA PRO A 19 -1.68 6.37 -10.34
C PRO A 19 -0.15 6.29 -10.44
N ASN A 20 0.58 7.39 -10.23
CA ASN A 20 2.05 7.39 -10.26
C ASN A 20 2.64 6.55 -9.12
N LEU A 21 2.09 6.70 -7.90
CA LEU A 21 2.45 5.86 -6.75
C LEU A 21 2.10 4.39 -7.01
N TYR A 22 0.92 4.12 -7.60
CA TYR A 22 0.53 2.77 -7.97
C TYR A 22 1.51 2.14 -8.95
N GLN A 23 1.86 2.85 -10.02
CA GLN A 23 2.80 2.34 -11.02
C GLN A 23 4.17 2.04 -10.40
N LYS A 24 4.68 2.96 -9.57
CA LYS A 24 5.95 2.76 -8.87
C LYS A 24 5.92 1.55 -7.94
N MET A 25 4.81 1.35 -7.22
CA MET A 25 4.59 0.16 -6.40
C MET A 25 4.63 -1.12 -7.25
N VAL A 26 3.91 -1.15 -8.37
CA VAL A 26 3.91 -2.32 -9.28
C VAL A 26 5.32 -2.62 -9.79
N ASP A 27 6.06 -1.60 -10.23
CA ASP A 27 7.42 -1.76 -10.76
C ASP A 27 8.38 -2.33 -9.69
N VAL A 28 8.34 -1.78 -8.47
CA VAL A 28 9.18 -2.26 -7.36
C VAL A 28 8.78 -3.68 -6.98
N PHE A 29 7.49 -3.95 -6.77
CA PHE A 29 7.01 -5.26 -6.29
C PHE A 29 7.25 -6.38 -7.32
N SER A 30 7.16 -6.06 -8.61
CA SER A 30 7.48 -7.00 -9.69
C SER A 30 8.94 -7.47 -9.61
N SER A 31 9.89 -6.65 -9.16
CA SER A 31 11.29 -7.07 -8.99
C SER A 31 11.48 -8.07 -7.83
N TYR A 32 10.49 -8.18 -6.93
CA TYR A 32 10.44 -9.18 -5.86
C TYR A 32 9.56 -10.39 -6.22
N ASN A 33 9.08 -10.49 -7.46
CA ASN A 33 8.10 -11.49 -7.94
C ASN A 33 6.76 -11.43 -7.20
N ILE A 34 6.33 -10.24 -6.78
CA ILE A 34 5.02 -10.03 -6.17
C ILE A 34 4.11 -9.41 -7.23
N HIS A 35 2.97 -10.04 -7.50
CA HIS A 35 2.00 -9.52 -8.45
C HIS A 35 1.13 -8.45 -7.80
N SER A 36 0.63 -7.52 -8.60
CA SER A 36 -0.25 -6.44 -8.09
C SER A 36 -1.53 -6.95 -7.43
N TYR A 37 -1.96 -8.18 -7.73
CA TYR A 37 -3.12 -8.82 -7.10
C TYR A 37 -2.84 -9.37 -5.69
N ASP A 38 -1.56 -9.55 -5.35
CA ASP A 38 -1.14 -9.99 -4.01
C ASP A 38 -1.20 -8.84 -2.99
N ILE A 39 -1.43 -7.60 -3.48
CA ILE A 39 -1.42 -6.38 -2.67
C ILE A 39 -2.73 -5.61 -2.85
N HIS A 40 -3.39 -5.32 -1.73
CA HIS A 40 -4.51 -4.39 -1.70
C HIS A 40 -4.03 -3.01 -1.24
N ALA A 41 -3.87 -2.10 -2.19
CA ALA A 41 -3.35 -0.75 -1.97
C ALA A 41 -4.47 0.31 -2.00
N THR A 42 -4.60 1.05 -0.90
CA THR A 42 -5.59 2.12 -0.75
C THR A 42 -4.94 3.40 -0.21
N VAL A 43 -5.62 4.52 -0.41
CA VAL A 43 -5.24 5.81 0.16
C VAL A 43 -6.44 6.49 0.78
N VAL A 44 -6.13 7.25 1.82
CA VAL A 44 -7.00 8.27 2.38
C VAL A 44 -6.40 9.63 2.04
N LYS A 45 -7.17 10.53 1.41
CA LYS A 45 -6.68 11.89 1.13
C LYS A 45 -6.69 12.73 2.40
N GLN A 46 -5.55 13.34 2.69
CA GLN A 46 -5.34 14.28 3.78
C GLN A 46 -5.09 15.70 3.24
N GLU A 47 -4.94 16.69 4.14
CA GLU A 47 -4.74 18.09 3.75
C GLU A 47 -3.48 18.32 2.90
N LYS A 48 -2.42 17.55 3.14
CA LYS A 48 -1.09 17.72 2.51
C LYS A 48 -0.62 16.54 1.67
N GLY A 49 -1.43 15.50 1.53
CA GLY A 49 -1.00 14.25 0.91
C GLY A 49 -2.01 13.12 1.06
N TYR A 50 -1.48 11.91 1.14
CA TYR A 50 -2.24 10.68 1.28
C TYR A 50 -1.68 9.84 2.42
N ASP A 51 -2.56 9.27 3.23
CA ASP A 51 -2.22 8.10 4.04
C ASP A 51 -2.38 6.86 3.16
N LEU A 52 -1.24 6.31 2.71
CA LEU A 52 -1.17 5.09 1.91
C LEU A 52 -1.19 3.88 2.84
N THR A 53 -2.10 2.94 2.58
CA THR A 53 -2.10 1.62 3.23
C THR A 53 -1.91 0.52 2.20
N LEU A 54 -0.92 -0.34 2.44
CA LEU A 54 -0.66 -1.56 1.66
C LEU A 54 -1.03 -2.75 2.52
N ARG A 55 -2.03 -3.54 2.10
CA ARG A 55 -2.41 -4.79 2.75
C ARG A 55 -1.94 -5.97 1.93
N PHE A 56 -1.45 -7.00 2.60
CA PHE A 56 -0.90 -8.22 2.01
C PHE A 56 -1.08 -9.41 2.97
N SER A 57 -0.59 -10.59 2.57
CA SER A 57 -0.97 -11.92 3.07
C SER A 57 -2.18 -12.49 2.34
N GLN A 58 -2.39 -13.79 2.46
CA GLN A 58 -3.47 -14.48 1.76
C GLN A 58 -4.87 -13.96 2.09
N SER A 59 -5.05 -13.41 3.30
CA SER A 59 -6.31 -12.79 3.75
C SER A 59 -6.25 -11.27 3.85
N PHE A 60 -5.19 -10.64 3.34
CA PHE A 60 -4.92 -9.20 3.48
C PHE A 60 -4.93 -8.72 4.95
N SER A 61 -4.52 -9.62 5.86
CA SER A 61 -4.52 -9.37 7.31
C SER A 61 -3.29 -8.62 7.81
N GLN A 62 -2.21 -8.59 7.02
CA GLN A 62 -1.05 -7.75 7.31
C GLN A 62 -1.19 -6.42 6.58
N SER A 63 -0.80 -5.33 7.25
CA SER A 63 -0.81 -4.00 6.65
C SER A 63 0.39 -3.18 7.07
N VAL A 64 0.82 -2.30 6.17
CA VAL A 64 1.73 -1.20 6.47
C VAL A 64 1.12 0.10 5.96
N THR A 65 1.40 1.18 6.69
CA THR A 65 0.89 2.51 6.35
C THR A 65 2.04 3.50 6.33
N THR A 66 2.01 4.43 5.39
CA THR A 66 2.91 5.58 5.35
C THR A 66 2.16 6.82 4.86
N PHE A 67 2.64 8.00 5.24
CA PHE A 67 2.17 9.24 4.67
C PHE A 67 3.00 9.58 3.42
N VAL A 68 2.34 10.03 2.36
CA VAL A 68 2.97 10.47 1.12
C VAL A 68 2.47 11.87 0.79
N SER A 69 3.36 12.84 0.68
CA SER A 69 2.97 14.21 0.30
C SER A 69 2.42 14.25 -1.13
N PHE A 70 1.68 15.31 -1.50
CA PHE A 70 1.24 15.47 -2.89
C PHE A 70 2.40 15.59 -3.89
N GLU A 71 3.54 16.13 -3.45
CA GLU A 71 4.76 16.22 -4.26
C GLU A 71 5.33 14.82 -4.53
N GLN A 72 5.52 14.02 -3.48
CA GLN A 72 5.94 12.61 -3.59
C GLN A 72 4.92 11.76 -4.36
N ALA A 73 3.62 12.06 -4.24
CA ALA A 73 2.57 11.37 -4.98
C ALA A 73 2.63 11.64 -6.49
N LYS A 74 3.15 12.81 -6.88
CA LYS A 74 3.35 13.20 -8.27
C LYS A 74 4.67 12.64 -8.81
N ASP A 75 5.74 12.75 -8.03
CA ASP A 75 7.08 12.29 -8.37
C ASP A 75 7.67 11.48 -7.21
N PRO A 76 7.52 10.13 -7.23
CA PRO A 76 7.92 9.30 -6.11
C PRO A 76 9.44 9.27 -5.92
N ASP A 77 9.89 9.72 -4.76
CA ASP A 77 11.28 9.88 -4.40
C ASP A 77 11.93 8.60 -3.83
N GLU A 78 13.21 8.69 -3.47
CA GLU A 78 13.97 7.57 -2.91
C GLU A 78 13.45 7.08 -1.56
N GLU A 79 12.87 7.96 -0.73
CA GLU A 79 12.26 7.59 0.54
C GLU A 79 11.07 6.66 0.30
N PHE A 80 10.16 7.06 -0.58
CA PHE A 80 9.00 6.24 -0.95
C PHE A 80 9.44 4.92 -1.59
N ILE A 81 10.44 4.93 -2.46
CA ILE A 81 10.98 3.70 -3.08
C ILE A 81 11.56 2.77 -2.01
N SER A 82 12.27 3.30 -1.00
CA SER A 82 12.83 2.50 0.09
C SER A 82 11.74 1.86 0.93
N PHE A 83 10.69 2.62 1.28
CA PHE A 83 9.49 2.09 1.92
C PHE A 83 8.85 0.93 1.13
N LEU A 84 8.73 1.07 -0.19
CA LEU A 84 8.19 0.00 -1.04
C LEU A 84 9.06 -1.25 -1.03
N LYS A 85 10.39 -1.12 -1.09
CA LYS A 85 11.32 -2.25 -1.03
C LYS A 85 11.22 -3.01 0.29
N GLU A 86 11.22 -2.29 1.42
CA GLU A 86 11.04 -2.90 2.74
C GLU A 86 9.69 -3.62 2.85
N THR A 87 8.63 -3.04 2.27
CA THR A 87 7.31 -3.65 2.26
C THR A 87 7.27 -4.90 1.38
N ALA A 88 7.92 -4.86 0.21
CA ALA A 88 8.00 -5.99 -0.70
C ALA A 88 8.75 -7.18 -0.04
N GLU A 89 9.82 -6.92 0.70
CA GLU A 89 10.52 -7.96 1.46
C GLU A 89 9.63 -8.59 2.54
N LYS A 90 8.91 -7.78 3.31
CA LYS A 90 7.94 -8.26 4.31
C LYS A 90 6.85 -9.10 3.66
N CYS A 91 6.29 -8.63 2.55
CA CYS A 91 5.25 -9.32 1.81
C CYS A 91 5.75 -10.69 1.31
N LYS A 92 6.91 -10.75 0.67
CA LYS A 92 7.50 -12.01 0.18
C LYS A 92 7.67 -13.03 1.30
N ASN A 93 8.24 -12.61 2.43
CA ASN A 93 8.43 -13.49 3.59
C ASN A 93 7.09 -13.98 4.16
N GLN A 94 6.08 -13.12 4.19
CA GLN A 94 4.75 -13.48 4.66
C GLN A 94 4.07 -14.50 3.73
N LEU A 95 4.11 -14.29 2.41
CA LEU A 95 3.51 -15.20 1.42
C LEU A 95 4.15 -16.60 1.47
N ILE A 96 5.48 -16.67 1.64
CA ILE A 96 6.19 -17.93 1.84
C ILE A 96 5.73 -18.62 3.14
N SER A 97 5.63 -17.86 4.24
CA SER A 97 5.17 -18.38 5.52
C SER A 97 3.73 -18.93 5.46
N ASP A 98 2.83 -18.20 4.80
CA ASP A 98 1.43 -18.61 4.62
C ASP A 98 1.33 -19.89 3.77
N TYR A 99 2.12 -19.98 2.69
CA TYR A 99 2.20 -21.18 1.86
C TYR A 99 2.63 -22.43 2.65
N TYR A 100 3.68 -22.31 3.48
CA TYR A 100 4.14 -23.43 4.31
C TYR A 100 3.13 -23.85 5.38
N LYS A 101 2.33 -22.91 5.91
CA LYS A 101 1.25 -23.27 6.84
C LYS A 101 0.17 -24.10 6.14
N MET A 102 -0.13 -23.81 4.88
CA MET A 102 -1.12 -24.56 4.11
C MET A 102 -0.68 -25.99 3.77
N ILE A 103 0.60 -26.22 3.49
CA ILE A 103 1.11 -27.57 3.17
C ILE A 103 1.17 -28.48 4.42
N LYS A 104 1.35 -27.88 5.60
CA LYS A 104 1.41 -28.64 6.86
C LYS A 104 0.03 -28.94 7.47
N LEU A 105 -1.04 -28.53 6.80
CA LEU A 105 -2.44 -28.82 7.12
C LEU A 105 -2.94 -29.95 6.22
#